data_AF-A0A6N3UQU3-F1
#
_entry.id   AF-A0A6N3UQU3-F1
#
_cell.length_a   1.000
_cell.length_b   1.000
_cell.length_c   1.000
_cell.angle_alpha   90.00
_cell.angle_beta   90.00
_cell.angle_gamma   90.00
#
_symmetry.space_group_name_H-M   'P 1'
#
loop_
_entity.id
_entity.type
_entity.pdbx_description
1 polymer ?
#
loop_
_entity_poly.entity_id
_entity_poly.type
_entity_poly.pdbx_seq_one_letter_code
_entity_poly.pdbx_strand_id
1 'polypeptide(L)'
;MANPSAKQWYPTAAYLYVLHLDGLALAWEYLRRHPDYRRDWLRGRRQRDASYRWGLRLLEDPALDARDVHPVWFSDHDSVVQLYPDADPPPDAPAFAFWRVPGRKHLIYDGKRLVLMLQWPGHCMRLALAPGLEDGMAYLYAVRACATPCARYRLFAARLDALAAAMAAVPVAV
;
A
#
# COMPACT_ATOMS: atom_id res chain seq x y z
N MET A 1 -0.27 -37.36 32.00
CA MET A 1 -0.21 -36.08 32.77
C MET A 1 0.38 -35.02 31.85
N ALA A 2 -0.47 -34.19 31.25
CA ALA A 2 -0.04 -33.10 30.37
C ALA A 2 0.29 -31.87 31.23
N ASN A 3 1.45 -31.27 30.98
CA ASN A 3 1.97 -30.13 31.72
C ASN A 3 1.07 -28.89 31.51
N PRO A 4 0.42 -28.32 32.54
CA PRO A 4 -0.48 -27.18 32.37
C PRO A 4 0.23 -25.81 32.27
N SER A 5 1.56 -25.78 32.12
CA SER A 5 2.36 -24.55 32.15
C SER A 5 2.74 -23.97 30.78
N ALA A 6 2.11 -24.39 29.68
CA ALA A 6 2.16 -23.63 28.45
C ALA A 6 1.26 -22.39 28.62
N LYS A 7 1.76 -21.43 29.40
CA LYS A 7 1.33 -20.04 29.45
C LYS A 7 0.83 -19.66 28.05
N GLN A 8 -0.49 -19.45 27.93
CA GLN A 8 -1.21 -19.05 26.70
C GLN A 8 -0.79 -17.62 26.29
N TRP A 9 0.51 -17.43 26.08
CA TRP A 9 1.10 -16.13 25.82
C TRP A 9 0.85 -15.81 24.36
N TYR A 10 -0.11 -14.90 24.19
CA TYR A 10 -0.65 -14.36 22.97
C TYR A 10 -1.72 -15.24 22.30
N PRO A 11 -2.96 -14.75 22.18
CA PRO A 11 -3.94 -15.41 21.33
C PRO A 11 -3.42 -15.30 19.88
N THR A 12 -2.82 -16.37 19.35
CA THR A 12 -2.28 -16.42 17.98
C THR A 12 -3.31 -15.99 16.95
N ALA A 13 -4.59 -16.28 17.21
CA ALA A 13 -5.73 -15.81 16.42
C ALA A 13 -5.76 -14.28 16.24
N ALA A 14 -5.36 -13.52 17.26
CA ALA A 14 -5.30 -12.07 17.20
C ALA A 14 -4.26 -11.54 16.21
N TYR A 15 -3.34 -12.39 15.72
CA TYR A 15 -2.28 -12.03 14.77
C TYR A 15 -2.44 -12.68 13.39
N LEU A 16 -3.49 -13.48 13.16
CA LEU A 16 -3.70 -14.11 11.84
C LEU A 16 -3.82 -13.07 10.72
N TYR A 17 -4.29 -11.86 11.02
CA TYR A 17 -4.35 -10.76 10.06
C TYR A 17 -2.99 -10.37 9.47
N VAL A 18 -1.89 -10.61 10.19
CA VAL A 18 -0.52 -10.28 9.76
C VAL A 18 -0.13 -11.07 8.50
N LEU A 19 -0.69 -12.28 8.32
CA LEU A 19 -0.45 -13.12 7.13
C LEU A 19 -0.95 -12.48 5.83
N HIS A 20 -1.84 -11.49 5.94
CA HIS A 20 -2.44 -10.80 4.80
C HIS A 20 -1.93 -9.37 4.63
N LEU A 21 -1.00 -8.92 5.48
CA LEU A 21 -0.39 -7.61 5.33
C LEU A 21 0.68 -7.64 4.23
N ASP A 22 0.68 -6.61 3.38
CA ASP A 22 1.82 -6.38 2.50
C ASP A 22 3.06 -5.95 3.30
N GLY A 23 4.23 -5.97 2.66
CA GLY A 23 5.49 -5.64 3.33
C GLY A 23 5.52 -4.25 4.01
N LEU A 24 4.77 -3.26 3.49
CA LEU A 24 4.72 -1.91 4.07
C LEU A 24 3.79 -1.85 5.28
N ALA A 25 2.65 -2.53 5.22
CA ALA A 25 1.74 -2.69 6.35
C ALA A 25 2.38 -3.54 7.46
N LEU A 26 3.16 -4.55 7.10
CA LEU A 26 3.95 -5.32 8.06
C LEU A 26 5.03 -4.45 8.72
N ALA A 27 5.80 -3.68 7.94
CA ALA A 27 6.78 -2.74 8.47
C ALA A 27 6.13 -1.74 9.45
N TRP A 28 4.91 -1.28 9.13
CA TRP A 28 4.14 -0.42 10.02
C TRP A 28 3.73 -1.14 11.32
N GLU A 29 3.27 -2.39 11.25
CA GLU A 29 2.89 -3.16 12.44
C GLU A 29 4.06 -3.32 13.43
N TYR A 30 5.29 -3.49 12.92
CA TYR A 30 6.48 -3.48 13.75
C TYR A 30 6.79 -2.07 14.29
N LEU A 31 6.77 -1.04 13.43
CA LEU A 31 7.11 0.32 13.79
C LEU A 31 6.18 0.90 14.87
N ARG A 32 4.86 0.75 14.72
CA ARG A 32 3.85 1.28 15.66
C ARG A 32 3.95 0.66 17.07
N ARG A 33 4.62 -0.49 17.19
CA ARG A 33 4.91 -1.17 18.47
C ARG A 33 6.24 -0.77 19.09
N HIS A 34 7.10 -0.07 18.35
CA HIS A 34 8.38 0.37 18.86
C HIS A 34 8.21 1.44 19.95
N PRO A 35 8.78 1.25 21.15
CA PRO A 35 8.58 2.18 22.27
C PRO A 35 9.11 3.58 21.97
N ASP A 36 10.27 3.69 21.32
CA ASP A 36 10.82 4.99 20.95
C ASP A 36 9.99 5.70 19.87
N TYR A 37 9.37 4.95 18.94
CA TYR A 37 8.46 5.56 17.96
C TYR A 37 7.27 6.20 18.66
N ARG A 38 6.67 5.48 19.62
CA ARG A 38 5.55 6.01 20.42
C ARG A 38 5.94 7.24 21.22
N ARG A 39 7.14 7.26 21.80
CA ARG A 39 7.68 8.44 22.50
C ARG A 39 7.89 9.61 21.54
N ASP A 40 8.45 9.34 20.38
CA ASP A 40 8.70 10.35 19.35
C ASP A 40 7.39 10.87 18.74
N TRP A 41 6.33 10.06 18.60
CA TRP A 41 4.99 10.51 18.22
C TRP A 41 4.39 11.48 19.25
N LEU A 42 4.44 11.12 20.54
CA LEU A 42 3.94 11.97 21.63
C LEU A 42 4.68 13.31 21.71
N ARG A 43 6.00 13.30 21.45
CA ARG A 43 6.85 14.52 21.41
C ARG A 43 6.69 15.28 20.10
N GLY A 44 6.52 14.57 18.99
CA GLY A 44 6.47 15.04 17.60
C GLY A 44 5.26 15.89 17.27
N ARG A 45 4.20 15.88 18.11
CA ARG A 45 3.18 16.95 18.08
C ARG A 45 3.77 18.36 18.19
N ARG A 46 5.00 18.50 18.71
CA ARG A 46 5.72 19.76 18.86
C ARG A 46 6.95 19.92 17.94
N GLN A 47 7.37 18.87 17.21
CA GLN A 47 8.63 18.88 16.44
C GLN A 47 8.47 18.15 15.10
N ARG A 48 8.56 18.90 13.99
CA ARG A 48 8.22 18.43 12.62
C ARG A 48 9.23 17.44 12.01
N ASP A 49 10.45 17.33 12.54
CA ASP A 49 11.55 16.62 11.86
C ASP A 49 11.77 15.16 12.29
N ALA A 50 11.00 14.65 13.26
CA ALA A 50 11.20 13.29 13.79
C ALA A 50 10.82 12.16 12.81
N SER A 51 10.09 12.46 11.73
CA SER A 51 9.59 11.46 10.78
C SER A 51 10.71 10.77 9.98
N TYR A 52 11.76 11.52 9.60
CA TYR A 52 12.91 11.01 8.84
C TYR A 52 13.63 9.85 9.53
N ARG A 53 13.78 9.91 10.86
CA ARG A 53 14.42 8.85 11.66
C ARG A 53 13.71 7.51 11.50
N TRP A 54 12.39 7.54 11.30
CA TRP A 54 11.55 6.37 11.19
C TRP A 54 11.27 5.96 9.75
N GLY A 55 11.91 6.63 8.78
CA GLY A 55 11.70 6.38 7.36
C GLY A 55 10.31 6.79 6.87
N LEU A 56 9.57 7.57 7.66
CA LEU A 56 8.24 8.07 7.31
C LEU A 56 8.31 9.53 6.89
N ARG A 57 7.49 9.92 5.92
CA ARG A 57 7.35 11.33 5.52
C ARG A 57 6.64 12.15 6.58
N LEU A 58 5.58 11.59 7.14
CA LEU A 58 4.85 12.12 8.28
C LEU A 58 4.76 11.03 9.35
N LEU A 59 4.86 11.42 10.62
CA LEU A 59 4.55 10.47 11.68
C LEU A 59 3.07 10.12 11.64
N GLU A 60 2.75 8.86 11.92
CA GLU A 60 1.39 8.34 11.96
C GLU A 60 1.05 7.93 13.40
N ASP A 61 -0.24 7.95 13.74
CA ASP A 61 -0.66 7.57 15.08
C ASP A 61 -0.43 6.06 15.31
N PRO A 62 0.47 5.66 16.25
CA PRO A 62 0.76 4.26 16.53
C PRO A 62 -0.44 3.47 17.08
N ALA A 63 -1.50 4.14 17.54
CA ALA A 63 -2.72 3.48 17.97
C ALA A 63 -3.50 2.86 16.80
N LEU A 64 -3.29 3.35 15.57
CA LEU A 64 -4.04 2.91 14.41
C LEU A 64 -3.59 1.52 13.91
N ASP A 65 -4.56 0.75 13.44
CA ASP A 65 -4.39 -0.63 12.98
C ASP A 65 -3.61 -0.68 11.65
N ALA A 66 -2.73 -1.68 11.49
CA ALA A 66 -1.93 -1.81 10.27
C ALA A 66 -2.72 -2.25 9.03
N ARG A 67 -3.97 -2.70 9.21
CA ARG A 67 -4.90 -2.97 8.11
C ARG A 67 -5.50 -1.69 7.54
N ASP A 68 -5.63 -0.67 8.38
CA ASP A 68 -6.34 0.57 8.04
C ASP A 68 -5.40 1.75 7.79
N VAL A 69 -4.17 1.70 8.34
CA VAL A 69 -3.17 2.76 8.18
C VAL A 69 -2.05 2.38 7.26
N HIS A 70 -1.70 3.35 6.42
CA HIS A 70 -0.75 3.18 5.35
C HIS A 70 0.22 4.34 5.38
N PRO A 71 1.23 4.24 6.25
CA PRO A 71 2.19 5.31 6.42
C PRO A 71 2.87 5.62 5.11
N VAL A 72 3.15 6.89 4.92
CA VAL A 72 3.88 7.37 3.75
C VAL A 72 5.37 7.18 3.99
N TRP A 73 5.95 6.10 3.46
CA TRP A 73 7.39 5.83 3.60
C TRP A 73 8.25 6.72 2.67
N PHE A 74 9.43 7.12 3.13
CA PHE A 74 10.37 7.96 2.35
C PHE A 74 10.96 7.22 1.15
N SER A 75 11.34 5.96 1.36
CA SER A 75 11.66 5.05 0.28
C SER A 75 10.37 4.78 -0.45
N ASP A 76 10.26 5.29 -1.67
CA ASP A 76 9.25 4.83 -2.62
C ASP A 76 9.59 3.37 -2.93
N HIS A 77 9.10 2.47 -2.07
CA HIS A 77 9.52 1.08 -2.08
C HIS A 77 9.22 0.48 -3.45
N ASP A 78 9.98 -0.55 -3.83
CA ASP A 78 9.90 -1.18 -5.14
C ASP A 78 8.51 -1.73 -5.51
N SER A 79 7.58 -1.70 -4.55
CA SER A 79 6.20 -2.12 -4.63
C SER A 79 5.21 -1.09 -5.18
N VAL A 80 5.58 0.19 -5.35
CA VAL A 80 4.69 1.22 -5.92
C VAL A 80 4.81 1.26 -7.44
N VAL A 81 3.67 1.19 -8.11
CA VAL A 81 3.53 1.32 -9.57
C VAL A 81 3.06 2.73 -9.87
N GLN A 82 3.60 3.35 -10.91
CA GLN A 82 3.21 4.70 -11.31
C GLN A 82 2.28 4.63 -12.53
N LEU A 83 1.20 5.41 -12.52
CA LEU A 83 0.30 5.57 -13.65
C LEU A 83 0.58 6.92 -14.29
N TYR A 84 0.86 6.92 -15.59
CA TYR A 84 1.08 8.11 -16.38
C TYR A 84 0.06 8.21 -17.50
N PRO A 85 -0.37 9.42 -17.90
CA PRO A 85 -1.12 9.60 -19.14
C PRO A 85 -0.30 9.03 -20.30
N ASP A 86 -0.96 8.28 -21.16
CA ASP A 86 -0.38 7.88 -22.44
C ASP A 86 -0.42 9.08 -23.39
N ALA A 87 0.75 9.47 -23.92
CA ALA A 87 0.88 10.63 -24.78
C ALA A 87 0.49 10.36 -26.24
N ASP A 88 0.50 9.08 -26.66
CA ASP A 88 0.15 8.66 -28.02
C ASP A 88 -0.63 7.33 -27.97
N PRO A 89 -1.86 7.36 -27.42
CA PRO A 89 -2.61 6.15 -27.18
C PRO A 89 -3.14 5.54 -28.49
N PRO A 90 -3.05 4.21 -28.68
CA PRO A 90 -3.78 3.55 -29.75
C PRO A 90 -5.31 3.70 -29.56
N PRO A 91 -6.12 3.54 -30.61
CA PRO A 91 -7.58 3.75 -30.56
C PRO A 91 -8.33 2.91 -29.50
N ASP A 92 -7.78 1.77 -29.11
CA ASP A 92 -8.32 0.82 -28.14
C ASP A 92 -7.54 0.80 -26.82
N ALA A 93 -6.73 1.83 -26.55
CA ALA A 93 -5.97 1.95 -25.32
C ALA A 93 -6.88 1.88 -24.08
N PRO A 94 -6.49 1.12 -23.04
CA PRO A 94 -7.28 1.04 -21.82
C PRO A 94 -7.33 2.41 -21.13
N ALA A 95 -8.55 2.89 -20.87
CA ALA A 95 -8.76 4.10 -20.09
C ALA A 95 -8.59 3.83 -18.59
N PHE A 96 -7.98 4.79 -17.89
CA PHE A 96 -7.92 4.81 -16.44
C PHE A 96 -9.33 5.09 -15.91
N ALA A 97 -9.97 4.06 -15.36
CA ALA A 97 -11.32 4.17 -14.82
C ALA A 97 -11.27 4.02 -13.29
N PHE A 98 -11.02 5.13 -12.59
CA PHE A 98 -10.86 5.20 -11.14
C PHE A 98 -12.01 4.50 -10.42
N TRP A 99 -13.25 4.72 -10.85
CA TRP A 99 -14.43 4.16 -10.21
C TRP A 99 -14.56 2.64 -10.42
N ARG A 100 -14.09 2.11 -11.55
CA ARG A 100 -14.18 0.69 -11.90
C ARG A 100 -13.14 -0.19 -11.21
N VAL A 101 -12.09 0.41 -10.64
CA VAL A 101 -11.09 -0.35 -9.90
C VAL A 101 -11.77 -1.04 -8.69
N PRO A 102 -11.52 -2.33 -8.42
CA PRO A 102 -12.26 -3.07 -7.40
C PRO A 102 -11.71 -2.78 -6.00
N GLY A 103 -12.50 -3.14 -4.99
CA GLY A 103 -12.08 -3.09 -3.60
C GLY A 103 -12.18 -1.71 -2.93
N ARG A 104 -11.70 -1.65 -1.68
CA ARG A 104 -11.66 -0.42 -0.89
C ARG A 104 -10.53 0.46 -1.42
N LYS A 105 -10.88 1.70 -1.74
CA LYS A 105 -9.95 2.71 -2.29
C LYS A 105 -9.62 3.72 -1.21
N HIS A 106 -8.33 4.00 -1.07
CA HIS A 106 -7.84 5.07 -0.21
C HIS A 106 -6.89 5.94 -1.01
N LEU A 107 -7.12 7.24 -0.94
CA LEU A 107 -6.34 8.22 -1.67
C LEU A 107 -5.47 8.99 -0.68
N ILE A 108 -4.16 8.90 -0.85
CA ILE A 108 -3.19 9.48 0.08
C ILE A 108 -2.29 10.43 -0.70
N TYR A 109 -2.06 11.63 -0.17
CA TYR A 109 -1.05 12.53 -0.71
C TYR A 109 0.28 12.34 0.03
N ASP A 110 1.32 11.94 -0.69
CA ASP A 110 2.64 11.62 -0.09
C ASP A 110 3.56 12.85 0.09
N GLY A 111 3.04 14.06 -0.13
CA GLY A 111 3.81 15.30 -0.17
C GLY A 111 4.43 15.61 -1.54
N LYS A 112 4.31 14.70 -2.52
CA LYS A 112 4.77 14.91 -3.91
C LYS A 112 3.72 14.51 -4.94
N ARG A 113 3.04 13.39 -4.72
CA ARG A 113 2.08 12.80 -5.65
C ARG A 113 0.91 12.18 -4.89
N LEU A 114 -0.13 11.93 -5.65
CA LEU A 114 -1.32 11.24 -5.19
C LEU A 114 -1.10 9.73 -5.31
N VAL A 115 -1.33 8.98 -4.24
CA VAL A 115 -1.19 7.53 -4.20
C VAL A 115 -2.56 6.93 -3.94
N LEU A 116 -3.08 6.21 -4.93
CA LEU A 116 -4.24 5.37 -4.81
C LEU A 116 -3.82 4.02 -4.28
N MET A 117 -4.36 3.66 -3.13
CA MET A 117 -4.22 2.33 -2.55
C MET A 117 -5.52 1.57 -2.69
N LEU A 118 -5.38 0.32 -3.10
CA LEU A 118 -6.46 -0.58 -3.41
C LEU A 118 -6.34 -1.79 -2.49
N GLN A 119 -7.41 -2.10 -1.78
CA GLN A 119 -7.49 -3.29 -0.92
C GLN A 119 -8.64 -4.17 -1.35
N TRP A 120 -8.35 -5.45 -1.55
CA TRP A 120 -9.33 -6.50 -1.74
C TRP A 120 -8.88 -7.76 -1.00
N PRO A 121 -9.75 -8.77 -0.82
CA PRO A 121 -9.42 -9.93 0.01
C PRO A 121 -8.06 -10.56 -0.34
N GLY A 122 -7.12 -10.54 0.60
CA GLY A 122 -5.78 -11.12 0.45
C GLY A 122 -4.77 -10.30 -0.35
N HIS A 123 -5.14 -9.11 -0.85
CA HIS A 123 -4.27 -8.30 -1.71
C HIS A 123 -4.36 -6.80 -1.42
N CYS A 124 -3.21 -6.14 -1.56
CA CYS A 124 -3.09 -4.69 -1.51
C CYS A 124 -2.19 -4.20 -2.65
N MET A 125 -2.61 -3.15 -3.34
CA MET A 125 -1.83 -2.52 -4.40
C MET A 125 -1.74 -1.00 -4.17
N ARG A 126 -0.58 -0.42 -4.46
CA ARG A 126 -0.36 1.05 -4.42
C ARG A 126 0.01 1.55 -5.81
N LEU A 127 -0.77 2.51 -6.28
CA LEU A 127 -0.67 3.17 -7.57
C LEU A 127 -0.40 4.65 -7.33
N ALA A 128 0.77 5.11 -7.71
CA ALA A 128 1.10 6.54 -7.73
C ALA A 128 0.53 7.16 -9.01
N LEU A 129 -0.37 8.13 -8.87
CA LEU A 129 -0.97 8.84 -10.00
C LEU A 129 -0.07 10.00 -10.38
N ALA A 130 0.36 10.03 -11.65
CA ALA A 130 1.09 11.16 -12.18
C ALA A 130 0.21 12.42 -12.21
N PRO A 131 0.79 13.61 -12.05
CA PRO A 131 0.07 14.86 -12.28
C PRO A 131 -0.55 14.88 -13.68
N GLY A 132 -1.81 15.28 -13.78
CA GLY A 132 -2.53 15.36 -15.05
C GLY A 132 -3.13 14.05 -15.55
N LEU A 133 -3.03 12.93 -14.80
CA LEU A 133 -3.82 11.74 -15.08
C LEU A 133 -5.25 11.91 -14.57
N GLU A 134 -6.22 11.84 -15.47
CA GLU A 134 -7.65 11.98 -15.18
C GLU A 134 -8.42 10.69 -15.49
N ASP A 135 -9.62 10.56 -14.92
CA ASP A 135 -10.54 9.46 -15.22
C ASP A 135 -10.94 9.52 -16.71
N GLY A 136 -10.88 8.38 -17.39
CA GLY A 136 -11.15 8.26 -18.83
C GLY A 136 -9.92 8.42 -19.73
N MET A 137 -8.78 8.88 -19.21
CA MET A 137 -7.55 9.01 -20.03
C MET A 137 -6.88 7.65 -20.24
N ALA A 138 -6.33 7.43 -21.44
CA ALA A 138 -5.41 6.33 -21.67
C ALA A 138 -4.17 6.47 -20.78
N TYR A 139 -3.65 5.35 -20.29
CA TYR A 139 -2.58 5.37 -19.31
C TYR A 139 -1.59 4.23 -19.48
N LEU A 140 -0.38 4.46 -18.98
CA LEU A 140 0.72 3.51 -18.96
C LEU A 140 1.12 3.18 -17.53
N TYR A 141 1.60 1.95 -17.34
CA TYR A 141 2.24 1.53 -16.10
C TYR A 141 3.75 1.77 -16.17
N ALA A 142 4.28 2.54 -15.22
CA ALA A 142 5.70 2.75 -15.05
C ALA A 142 6.20 2.17 -13.73
N VAL A 143 7.34 1.51 -13.80
CA VAL A 143 8.02 0.91 -12.64
C VAL A 143 9.42 1.51 -12.56
N ARG A 144 9.87 1.86 -11.36
CA ARG A 144 11.21 2.42 -11.17
C ARG A 144 12.27 1.39 -11.58
N ALA A 145 13.34 1.85 -12.23
CA ALA A 145 14.50 1.00 -12.51
C ALA A 145 15.07 0.43 -11.20
N CYS A 146 15.47 -0.84 -11.21
CA CYS A 146 16.10 -1.50 -10.08
C CYS A 146 17.20 -2.47 -10.54
N ALA A 147 18.00 -2.96 -9.60
CA ALA A 147 19.07 -3.92 -9.86
C ALA A 147 18.55 -5.29 -10.32
N THR A 148 17.28 -5.62 -10.06
CA THR A 148 16.65 -6.93 -10.36
C THR A 148 15.37 -6.76 -11.21
N PRO A 149 15.46 -6.16 -12.42
CA PRO A 149 14.31 -5.73 -13.19
C PRO A 149 13.35 -6.88 -13.54
N CYS A 150 13.88 -8.06 -13.89
CA CYS A 150 13.05 -9.21 -14.27
C CYS A 150 12.22 -9.78 -13.10
N ALA A 151 12.77 -9.79 -11.89
CA ALA A 151 12.02 -10.26 -10.72
C ALA A 151 10.92 -9.24 -10.36
N ARG A 152 11.24 -7.95 -10.47
CA ARG A 152 10.29 -6.87 -10.24
C ARG A 152 9.15 -6.87 -11.25
N TYR A 153 9.46 -7.03 -12.54
CA TYR A 153 8.46 -7.15 -13.59
C TYR A 153 7.51 -8.32 -13.35
N ARG A 154 8.04 -9.50 -12.97
CA ARG A 154 7.20 -10.67 -12.67
C ARG A 154 6.26 -10.43 -11.48
N LEU A 155 6.76 -9.83 -10.40
CA LEU A 155 5.92 -9.47 -9.25
C LEU A 155 4.84 -8.45 -9.65
N PHE A 156 5.20 -7.49 -10.51
CA PHE A 156 4.27 -6.49 -11.00
C PHE A 156 3.18 -7.11 -11.89
N ALA A 157 3.55 -7.94 -12.86
CA ALA A 157 2.60 -8.66 -13.71
C ALA A 157 1.62 -9.50 -12.88
N ALA A 158 2.12 -10.27 -11.91
CA ALA A 158 1.27 -11.07 -11.03
C ALA A 158 0.26 -10.23 -10.22
N ARG A 159 0.62 -8.98 -9.87
CA ARG A 159 -0.32 -8.05 -9.19
C ARG A 159 -1.36 -7.48 -10.14
N LEU A 160 -0.99 -7.19 -11.39
CA LEU A 160 -1.94 -6.79 -12.41
C LEU A 160 -2.92 -7.91 -12.74
N ASP A 161 -2.45 -9.16 -12.83
CA ASP A 161 -3.31 -10.32 -13.05
C ASP A 161 -4.31 -10.49 -11.89
N ALA A 162 -3.84 -10.33 -10.64
CA ALA A 162 -4.72 -10.36 -9.47
C ALA A 162 -5.75 -9.21 -9.47
N LEU A 163 -5.36 -8.02 -9.91
CA LEU A 163 -6.27 -6.88 -10.06
C LEU A 163 -7.31 -7.12 -11.17
N ALA A 164 -6.88 -7.68 -12.31
CA ALA A 164 -7.75 -8.03 -13.43
C ALA A 164 -8.77 -9.11 -13.03
N ALA A 165 -8.31 -10.15 -12.32
CA ALA A 165 -9.19 -11.18 -11.76
C ALA A 165 -10.19 -10.58 -10.78
N ALA A 166 -9.75 -9.67 -9.89
CA ALA A 166 -10.65 -8.98 -8.97
C ALA A 166 -11.68 -8.11 -9.71
N MET A 167 -11.29 -7.42 -10.78
CA MET A 167 -12.21 -6.64 -11.63
C MET A 167 -13.28 -7.51 -12.29
N ALA A 168 -12.91 -8.71 -12.75
CA ALA A 168 -13.85 -9.65 -13.37
C ALA A 168 -14.80 -10.30 -12.34
N ALA A 169 -14.39 -10.41 -11.08
CA ALA A 169 -15.17 -11.03 -10.02
C ALA A 169 -16.18 -10.09 -9.34
N VAL A 170 -16.09 -8.77 -9.54
CA VAL A 170 -17.10 -7.84 -9.03
C VAL A 170 -18.39 -8.05 -9.84
N PRO A 171 -19.50 -8.50 -9.22
CA PRO A 171 -20.76 -8.59 -9.94
C PRO A 171 -21.13 -7.18 -10.40
N VAL A 172 -21.43 -7.04 -11.69
CA VAL A 172 -22.07 -5.84 -12.23
C VAL A 172 -23.37 -5.68 -11.47
N ALA A 173 -23.41 -4.76 -10.51
CA ALA A 173 -24.65 -4.36 -9.87
C ALA A 173 -25.50 -3.68 -10.95
N VAL A 174 -26.55 -4.38 -11.38
CA VAL A 174 -27.66 -3.86 -12.20
C VAL A 174 -28.67 -3.19 -11.28
#